data_AF-A0A0S7XQP2-F1
#
_entry.id   AF-A0A0S7XQP2-F1
#
_cell.length_a   1.000
_cell.length_b   1.000
_cell.length_c   1.000
_cell.angle_alpha   90.00
_cell.angle_beta   90.00
_cell.angle_gamma   90.00
#
_symmetry.space_group_name_H-M   'P 1'
#
loop_
_entity.id
_entity.type
_entity.pdbx_description
1 polymer ?
#
loop_
_entity_poly.entity_id
_entity_poly.type
_entity_poly.pdbx_seq_one_letter_code
_entity_poly.pdbx_strand_id
1 'polypeptide(L)'
;ILPVSIPIVFRKPGTYDIGSGKQRTAFSVGTVYFRHGAKSEPGTSDDIRRVIERQLDNIRKSWIKGVRKVVRAPEGSQVVTVLPSSRMSTSLLQATTVRAVKDPKATPVLLTRDLKKASGVFVHEEVSQGIFDEINNVIDANNALAKGQQQFFLGQPVYYRIYAERHHVQQDEASISLLLHSAVYLFYAPGLYWVLQLPERLVAKTFAELYLHPKSPNIHCLMRMAILLGAEFSEWVYERWHEKWQRHPQPPSFYWTFKKMMSRLGQVDSRLIATRTTTTAQLNVHSEGTVTVKELVDKPKQAADYLSRACIRIFQGESILRATARNLDYFAYGLEIEKKSARITKAIIKEIGDQKAGDLGEVVEEDKLV
;
A
#
# COMPACT_ATOMS: atom_id res chain seq x y z
N ILE A 1 -11.91 -18.23 -30.79
CA ILE A 1 -11.33 -19.13 -29.76
C ILE A 1 -11.49 -18.42 -28.42
N LEU A 2 -12.39 -18.91 -27.56
CA LEU A 2 -12.53 -18.35 -26.20
C LEU A 2 -11.28 -18.71 -25.38
N PRO A 3 -10.75 -17.80 -24.54
CA PRO A 3 -9.62 -18.12 -23.69
C PRO A 3 -10.02 -19.24 -22.72
N VAL A 4 -9.34 -20.38 -22.81
CA VAL A 4 -9.53 -21.51 -21.89
C VAL A 4 -9.09 -21.07 -20.50
N SER A 5 -9.90 -21.33 -19.48
CA SER A 5 -9.54 -21.08 -18.08
C SER A 5 -8.33 -21.94 -17.72
N ILE A 6 -7.16 -21.32 -17.61
CA ILE A 6 -5.95 -21.95 -17.06
C ILE A 6 -6.19 -22.16 -15.56
N PRO A 7 -5.95 -23.37 -15.00
CA PRO A 7 -5.12 -24.43 -15.56
C PRO A 7 -5.87 -25.56 -16.30
N ILE A 8 -5.18 -26.19 -17.27
CA ILE A 8 -5.64 -27.42 -17.92
C ILE A 8 -5.23 -28.62 -17.04
N VAL A 9 -6.21 -29.42 -16.64
CA VAL A 9 -6.01 -30.62 -15.82
C VAL A 9 -6.43 -31.85 -16.60
N PHE A 10 -5.49 -32.79 -16.82
CA PHE A 10 -5.79 -34.05 -17.49
C PHE A 10 -6.52 -35.01 -16.52
N ARG A 11 -7.74 -35.41 -16.89
CA ARG A 11 -8.57 -36.36 -16.13
C ARG A 11 -8.29 -37.83 -16.47
N LYS A 12 -7.61 -38.08 -17.58
CA LYS A 12 -7.24 -39.42 -18.06
C LYS A 12 -5.78 -39.39 -18.53
N PRO A 13 -5.02 -40.47 -18.34
CA PRO A 13 -3.64 -40.52 -18.80
C PRO A 13 -3.62 -40.59 -20.33
N GLY A 14 -2.67 -39.87 -20.93
CA GLY A 14 -2.40 -39.95 -22.36
C GLY A 14 -1.30 -40.95 -22.59
N THR A 15 -1.65 -42.20 -22.83
CA THR A 15 -0.68 -43.24 -23.18
C THR A 15 -0.69 -43.47 -24.69
N TYR A 16 0.50 -43.61 -25.27
CA TYR A 16 0.66 -44.03 -26.65
C TYR A 16 1.61 -45.23 -26.73
N ASP A 17 1.36 -46.10 -27.70
CA ASP A 17 2.20 -47.25 -27.96
C ASP A 17 3.52 -46.79 -28.62
N ILE A 18 4.65 -47.30 -28.13
CA ILE A 18 5.97 -47.05 -28.71
C ILE A 18 6.54 -48.28 -29.43
N GLY A 19 5.72 -49.31 -29.63
CA GLY A 19 6.09 -50.59 -30.24
C GLY A 19 6.56 -51.61 -29.21
N SER A 20 6.60 -52.89 -29.64
CA SER A 20 7.02 -54.03 -28.80
C SER A 20 6.20 -54.22 -27.51
N GLY A 21 4.91 -53.85 -27.54
CA GLY A 21 4.00 -53.98 -26.39
C GLY A 21 4.29 -53.01 -25.24
N LYS A 22 5.14 -52.01 -25.44
CA LYS A 22 5.47 -51.00 -24.43
C LYS A 22 4.65 -49.73 -24.67
N GLN A 23 4.00 -49.23 -23.63
CA GLN A 23 3.30 -47.95 -23.66
C GLN A 23 4.12 -46.87 -22.98
N ARG A 24 4.10 -45.66 -23.52
CA ARG A 24 4.69 -44.46 -22.90
C ARG A 24 3.59 -43.49 -22.52
N THR A 25 3.67 -42.94 -21.31
CA THR A 25 2.73 -41.92 -20.84
C THR A 25 3.24 -40.54 -21.26
N ALA A 26 2.48 -39.85 -22.11
CA ALA A 26 2.73 -38.46 -22.51
C ALA A 26 2.31 -37.48 -21.41
N PHE A 27 1.21 -37.75 -20.71
CA PHE A 27 0.71 -36.96 -19.60
C PHE A 27 -0.01 -37.86 -18.57
N SER A 28 0.29 -37.63 -17.29
CA SER A 28 -0.32 -38.34 -16.17
C SER A 28 -1.57 -37.62 -15.66
N VAL A 29 -2.48 -38.39 -15.03
CA VAL A 29 -3.69 -37.84 -14.41
C VAL A 29 -3.32 -36.89 -13.27
N GLY A 30 -3.99 -35.74 -13.21
CA GLY A 30 -3.77 -34.76 -12.14
C GLY A 30 -2.58 -33.82 -12.37
N THR A 31 -1.77 -34.04 -13.41
CA THR A 31 -0.70 -33.12 -13.77
C THR A 31 -1.28 -31.87 -14.42
N VAL A 32 -0.97 -30.73 -13.82
CA VAL A 32 -1.30 -29.42 -14.34
C VAL A 32 -0.14 -28.96 -15.22
N TYR A 33 -0.40 -28.42 -16.41
CA TYR A 33 0.65 -27.86 -17.26
C TYR A 33 0.54 -26.35 -17.33
N PHE A 34 1.69 -25.67 -17.27
CA PHE A 34 1.80 -24.23 -17.41
C PHE A 34 2.64 -23.89 -18.63
N ARG A 35 2.33 -22.77 -19.26
CA ARG A 35 3.10 -22.27 -20.39
C ARG A 35 4.21 -21.37 -19.88
N HIS A 36 5.45 -21.80 -20.08
CA HIS A 36 6.65 -21.01 -19.80
C HIS A 36 7.29 -20.65 -21.15
N GLY A 37 6.96 -19.44 -21.63
CA GLY A 37 7.39 -18.96 -22.95
C GLY A 37 6.73 -19.72 -24.12
N ALA A 38 7.54 -20.37 -24.94
CA ALA A 38 7.09 -21.08 -26.15
C ALA A 38 6.67 -22.54 -25.89
N LYS A 39 6.85 -23.07 -24.67
CA LYS A 39 6.60 -24.48 -24.33
C LYS A 39 5.65 -24.60 -23.15
N SER A 40 5.01 -25.77 -23.04
CA SER A 40 4.21 -26.14 -21.87
C SER A 40 4.93 -27.22 -21.09
N GLU A 41 5.05 -27.06 -19.78
CA GLU A 41 5.72 -28.00 -18.89
C GLU A 41 4.86 -28.28 -17.64
N PRO A 42 5.09 -29.42 -16.94
CA PRO A 42 4.38 -29.73 -15.71
C PRO A 42 4.56 -28.62 -14.68
N GLY A 43 3.46 -28.17 -14.10
CA GLY A 43 3.42 -27.09 -13.15
C GLY A 43 4.05 -27.44 -11.82
N THR A 44 4.73 -26.47 -11.25
CA THR A 44 5.24 -26.51 -9.88
C THR A 44 4.21 -25.93 -8.90
N SER A 45 4.43 -26.12 -7.61
CA SER A 45 3.65 -25.46 -6.56
C SER A 45 3.65 -23.93 -6.71
N ASP A 46 4.75 -23.35 -7.21
CA ASP A 46 4.87 -21.91 -7.45
C ASP A 46 4.00 -21.43 -8.61
N ASP A 47 3.86 -22.24 -9.66
CA ASP A 47 3.01 -21.91 -10.80
C ASP A 47 1.53 -21.90 -10.40
N ILE A 48 1.13 -22.88 -9.58
CA ILE A 48 -0.23 -22.96 -9.01
C ILE A 48 -0.48 -21.73 -8.13
N ARG A 49 0.47 -21.37 -7.25
CA ARG A 49 0.37 -20.17 -6.41
C ARG A 49 0.15 -18.92 -7.26
N ARG A 50 0.98 -18.71 -8.29
CA ARG A 50 0.88 -17.56 -9.20
C ARG A 50 -0.46 -17.47 -9.93
N VAL A 51 -1.02 -18.60 -10.39
CA VAL A 51 -2.34 -18.58 -11.04
C VAL A 51 -3.45 -18.29 -10.06
N ILE A 52 -3.40 -18.83 -8.84
CA ILE A 52 -4.37 -18.49 -7.78
C ILE A 52 -4.28 -16.99 -7.45
N GLU A 53 -3.07 -16.45 -7.26
CA GLU A 53 -2.86 -15.02 -6.99
C GLU A 53 -3.38 -14.14 -8.13
N ARG A 54 -3.09 -14.47 -9.40
CA ARG A 54 -3.64 -13.74 -10.56
C ARG A 54 -5.16 -13.80 -10.60
N GLN A 55 -5.77 -14.94 -10.26
CA GLN A 55 -7.22 -15.05 -10.20
C GLN A 55 -7.79 -14.21 -9.05
N LEU A 56 -7.16 -14.23 -7.88
CA LEU A 56 -7.54 -13.38 -6.76
C LEU A 56 -7.41 -11.89 -7.10
N ASP A 57 -6.36 -11.48 -7.81
CA ASP A 57 -6.19 -10.11 -8.28
C ASP A 57 -7.21 -9.71 -9.33
N ASN A 58 -7.56 -10.61 -10.25
CA ASN A 58 -8.63 -10.38 -11.20
C ASN A 58 -9.98 -10.25 -10.50
N ILE A 59 -10.23 -11.06 -9.47
CA ILE A 59 -11.41 -10.95 -8.62
C ILE A 59 -11.40 -9.61 -7.88
N ARG A 60 -10.29 -9.21 -7.23
CA ARG A 60 -10.13 -7.90 -6.57
C ARG A 60 -10.37 -6.74 -7.54
N LYS A 61 -9.75 -6.77 -8.72
CA LYS A 61 -9.95 -5.78 -9.78
C LYS A 61 -11.40 -5.76 -10.26
N SER A 62 -12.05 -6.92 -10.35
CA SER A 62 -13.47 -7.02 -10.73
C SER A 62 -14.38 -6.45 -9.65
N TRP A 63 -14.07 -6.66 -8.37
CA TRP A 63 -14.80 -6.08 -7.24
C TRP A 63 -14.62 -4.56 -7.24
N ILE A 64 -13.40 -4.05 -7.40
CA ILE A 64 -13.12 -2.61 -7.50
C ILE A 64 -13.80 -2.00 -8.74
N LYS A 65 -13.83 -2.71 -9.88
CA LYS A 65 -14.54 -2.28 -11.09
C LYS A 65 -16.06 -2.29 -10.91
N GLY A 66 -16.58 -3.28 -10.17
CA GLY A 66 -17.98 -3.37 -9.76
C GLY A 66 -18.39 -2.27 -8.78
N VAL A 67 -17.50 -1.91 -7.85
CA VAL A 67 -17.62 -0.76 -6.96
C VAL A 67 -17.63 0.56 -7.74
N ARG A 68 -16.90 0.67 -8.86
CA ARG A 68 -17.02 1.82 -9.79
C ARG A 68 -18.34 1.83 -10.58
N LYS A 69 -19.06 0.70 -10.60
CA LYS A 69 -20.31 0.48 -11.33
C LYS A 69 -21.44 0.29 -10.32
N VAL A 70 -21.58 1.19 -9.34
CA VAL A 70 -22.78 1.23 -8.50
C VAL A 70 -24.00 1.46 -9.40
N VAL A 71 -24.94 0.54 -9.24
CA VAL A 71 -26.15 0.36 -10.01
C VAL A 71 -27.01 1.61 -9.89
N ARG A 72 -27.14 2.38 -10.97
CA ARG A 72 -28.32 3.24 -11.11
C ARG A 72 -29.52 2.32 -11.09
N ALA A 73 -30.43 2.53 -10.15
CA ALA A 73 -31.72 1.89 -10.18
C ALA A 73 -32.32 2.17 -11.59
N PRO A 74 -32.76 1.13 -12.34
CA PRO A 74 -33.36 1.33 -13.65
C PRO A 74 -34.49 2.36 -13.57
N GLU A 75 -34.72 3.11 -14.65
CA GLU A 75 -35.84 4.05 -14.71
C GLU A 75 -37.15 3.35 -14.31
N GLY A 76 -37.92 3.99 -13.42
CA GLY A 76 -39.15 3.43 -12.84
C GLY A 76 -38.97 2.54 -11.60
N SER A 77 -37.76 2.45 -11.02
CA SER A 77 -37.56 1.79 -9.72
C SER A 77 -38.07 2.67 -8.57
N GLN A 78 -38.84 2.10 -7.65
CA GLN A 78 -39.28 2.77 -6.42
C GLN A 78 -38.31 2.50 -5.29
N VAL A 79 -37.75 3.56 -4.69
CA VAL A 79 -36.92 3.47 -3.48
C VAL A 79 -37.83 3.69 -2.28
N VAL A 80 -37.93 2.69 -1.40
CA VAL A 80 -38.71 2.77 -0.16
C VAL A 80 -37.75 2.80 1.02
N THR A 81 -37.70 3.93 1.73
CA THR A 81 -36.91 4.09 2.97
C THR A 81 -37.84 4.26 4.16
N VAL A 82 -37.60 3.48 5.23
CA VAL A 82 -38.29 3.65 6.51
C VAL A 82 -37.48 4.63 7.34
N LEU A 83 -37.97 5.85 7.54
CA LEU A 83 -37.29 6.86 8.38
C LEU A 83 -37.51 6.56 9.88
N PRO A 84 -36.53 6.85 10.77
CA PRO A 84 -36.75 6.78 12.21
C PRO A 84 -37.70 7.89 12.67
N SER A 85 -38.78 7.53 13.36
CA SER A 85 -39.74 8.47 13.92
C SER A 85 -39.10 9.32 15.04
N SER A 86 -38.59 10.49 14.69
CA SER A 86 -38.49 11.59 15.65
C SER A 86 -39.74 12.46 15.51
N ARG A 87 -40.64 12.34 16.48
CA ARG A 87 -41.75 13.27 16.79
C ARG A 87 -42.69 13.62 15.63
N MET A 88 -43.56 12.69 15.22
CA MET A 88 -44.90 13.02 14.74
C MET A 88 -45.90 11.92 15.14
N SER A 89 -47.13 12.36 15.37
CA SER A 89 -48.35 11.68 15.88
C SER A 89 -48.51 10.18 15.64
N THR A 90 -49.12 9.53 16.63
CA THR A 90 -49.64 8.14 16.73
C THR A 90 -50.72 7.77 15.68
N SER A 91 -50.55 8.16 14.42
CA SER A 91 -51.35 7.66 13.31
C SER A 91 -50.41 7.10 12.24
N LEU A 92 -50.51 5.78 12.05
CA LEU A 92 -49.96 5.00 10.94
C LEU A 92 -48.43 4.79 10.94
N LEU A 93 -47.96 3.89 11.82
CA LEU A 93 -46.90 2.94 11.44
C LEU A 93 -47.45 2.04 10.32
N GLN A 94 -47.68 2.58 9.13
CA GLN A 94 -48.05 1.79 7.96
C GLN A 94 -46.82 1.01 7.54
N ALA A 95 -46.74 -0.21 8.05
CA ALA A 95 -45.81 -1.21 7.57
C ALA A 95 -45.97 -1.31 6.05
N THR A 96 -44.95 -0.87 5.32
CA THR A 96 -45.02 -0.76 3.87
C THR A 96 -44.88 -2.16 3.28
N THR A 97 -45.95 -2.67 2.67
CA THR A 97 -45.88 -3.89 1.87
C THR A 97 -45.17 -3.58 0.57
N VAL A 98 -44.01 -4.21 0.37
CA VAL A 98 -43.19 -4.06 -0.84
C VAL A 98 -43.09 -5.41 -1.52
N ARG A 99 -43.01 -5.42 -2.85
CA ARG A 99 -42.69 -6.62 -3.63
C ARG A 99 -41.26 -6.51 -4.11
N ALA A 100 -40.47 -7.56 -3.89
CA ALA A 100 -39.06 -7.60 -4.30
C ALA A 100 -38.89 -7.67 -5.83
N VAL A 101 -39.96 -8.01 -6.56
CA VAL A 101 -39.98 -8.17 -8.03
C VAL A 101 -41.22 -7.51 -8.62
N LYS A 102 -41.17 -7.20 -9.93
CA LYS A 102 -42.29 -6.58 -10.68
C LYS A 102 -43.46 -7.53 -10.98
N ASP A 103 -43.36 -8.81 -10.61
CA ASP A 103 -44.43 -9.79 -10.80
C ASP A 103 -45.61 -9.53 -9.83
N PRO A 104 -46.83 -9.25 -10.34
CA PRO A 104 -48.02 -9.02 -9.50
C PRO A 104 -48.47 -10.25 -8.71
N LYS A 105 -47.98 -11.45 -9.04
CA LYS A 105 -48.25 -12.70 -8.31
C LYS A 105 -47.23 -13.00 -7.21
N ALA A 106 -46.10 -12.30 -7.16
CA ALA A 106 -45.07 -12.53 -6.14
C ALA A 106 -45.54 -12.12 -4.75
N THR A 107 -45.28 -12.95 -3.74
CA THR A 107 -45.69 -12.70 -2.36
C THR A 107 -45.15 -11.35 -1.86
N PRO A 108 -46.01 -10.41 -1.40
CA PRO A 108 -45.56 -9.16 -0.82
C PRO A 108 -44.87 -9.42 0.53
N VAL A 109 -43.80 -8.68 0.79
CA VAL A 109 -43.09 -8.72 2.07
C VAL A 109 -43.39 -7.46 2.87
N LEU A 110 -43.49 -7.64 4.19
CA LEU A 110 -43.67 -6.54 5.13
C LEU A 110 -42.29 -6.09 5.63
N LEU A 111 -41.93 -4.83 5.36
CA LEU A 111 -40.69 -4.28 5.90
C LEU A 111 -40.95 -3.76 7.33
N THR A 112 -40.19 -4.28 8.29
CA THR A 112 -40.23 -3.86 9.69
C THR A 112 -38.81 -3.67 10.24
N ARG A 113 -38.64 -2.68 11.12
CA ARG A 113 -37.40 -2.49 11.90
C ARG A 113 -37.45 -3.20 13.26
N ASP A 114 -38.60 -3.77 13.63
CA ASP A 114 -38.77 -4.54 14.86
C ASP A 114 -38.25 -5.97 14.65
N LEU A 115 -37.04 -6.24 15.16
CA LEU A 115 -36.38 -7.55 15.08
C LEU A 115 -37.23 -8.68 15.67
N LYS A 116 -38.11 -8.40 16.64
CA LYS A 116 -38.97 -9.42 17.26
C LYS A 116 -40.12 -9.85 16.35
N LYS A 117 -40.47 -9.03 15.34
CA LYS A 117 -41.54 -9.29 14.37
C LYS A 117 -41.01 -9.74 13.02
N ALA A 118 -39.69 -9.78 12.83
CA ALA A 118 -39.06 -10.11 11.57
C ALA A 118 -38.95 -11.63 11.40
N SER A 119 -39.52 -12.17 10.32
CA SER A 119 -39.33 -13.57 9.93
C SER A 119 -38.01 -13.82 9.19
N GLY A 120 -37.28 -12.75 8.82
CA GLY A 120 -36.00 -12.79 8.13
C GLY A 120 -35.36 -11.41 8.05
N VAL A 121 -34.04 -11.37 7.82
CA VAL A 121 -33.27 -10.13 7.70
C VAL A 121 -32.91 -9.90 6.24
N PHE A 122 -33.31 -8.75 5.68
CA PHE A 122 -32.77 -8.27 4.41
C PHE A 122 -31.53 -7.43 4.69
N VAL A 123 -30.38 -7.89 4.20
CA VAL A 123 -29.13 -7.13 4.21
C VAL A 123 -28.99 -6.47 2.85
N HIS A 124 -28.98 -5.14 2.83
CA HIS A 124 -28.66 -4.35 1.65
C HIS A 124 -27.28 -3.73 1.86
N GLU A 125 -26.27 -4.29 1.20
CA GLU A 125 -24.92 -3.75 1.23
C GLU A 125 -24.79 -2.71 0.10
N GLU A 126 -24.99 -1.44 0.44
CA GLU A 126 -24.57 -0.34 -0.43
C GLU A 126 -23.14 0.06 -0.09
N VAL A 127 -22.24 -0.07 -1.06
CA VAL A 127 -20.99 0.67 -1.01
C VAL A 127 -21.35 2.13 -1.21
N SER A 128 -21.35 2.90 -0.12
CA SER A 128 -21.60 4.34 -0.17
C SER A 128 -20.71 4.96 -1.25
N GLN A 129 -21.30 5.76 -2.15
CA GLN A 129 -20.51 6.49 -3.15
C GLN A 129 -19.43 7.37 -2.50
N GLY A 130 -19.64 7.76 -1.23
CA GLY A 130 -18.69 8.53 -0.42
C GLY A 130 -17.68 7.73 0.40
N ILE A 131 -17.62 6.39 0.28
CA ILE A 131 -16.63 5.59 1.04
C ILE A 131 -15.18 5.91 0.61
N PHE A 132 -14.98 6.50 -0.57
CA PHE A 132 -13.68 6.99 -1.02
C PHE A 132 -13.57 8.52 -1.04
N ASP A 133 -14.66 9.21 -0.70
CA ASP A 133 -14.69 10.68 -0.62
C ASP A 133 -14.07 11.14 0.71
N GLU A 134 -14.26 10.36 1.78
CA GLU A 134 -13.61 10.59 3.06
C GLU A 134 -12.41 9.65 3.24
N ILE A 135 -11.24 10.20 3.55
CA ILE A 135 -9.99 9.43 3.60
C ILE A 135 -9.98 8.36 4.69
N ASN A 136 -10.70 8.59 5.79
CA ASN A 136 -10.80 7.62 6.90
C ASN A 136 -11.57 6.37 6.50
N ASN A 137 -12.61 6.51 5.67
CA ASN A 137 -13.34 5.36 5.13
C ASN A 137 -12.45 4.46 4.27
N VAL A 138 -11.44 5.02 3.59
CA VAL A 138 -10.44 4.25 2.82
C VAL A 138 -9.55 3.43 3.75
N ILE A 139 -9.16 3.98 4.90
CA ILE A 139 -8.37 3.29 5.91
C ILE A 139 -9.20 2.19 6.57
N ASP A 140 -10.46 2.47 6.91
CA ASP A 140 -11.39 1.49 7.46
C ASP A 140 -11.64 0.33 6.49
N ALA A 141 -11.79 0.63 5.20
CA ALA A 141 -11.88 -0.39 4.16
C ALA A 141 -10.62 -1.26 4.10
N ASN A 142 -9.42 -0.68 4.23
CA ASN A 142 -8.18 -1.46 4.32
C ASN A 142 -8.18 -2.36 5.57
N ASN A 143 -8.57 -1.83 6.73
CA ASN A 143 -8.60 -2.57 7.99
C ASN A 143 -9.59 -3.74 7.93
N ALA A 144 -10.77 -3.54 7.33
CA ALA A 144 -11.75 -4.58 7.10
C ALA A 144 -11.22 -5.70 6.20
N LEU A 145 -10.52 -5.34 5.12
CA LEU A 145 -9.88 -6.31 4.21
C LEU A 145 -8.73 -7.08 4.88
N ALA A 146 -7.99 -6.41 5.75
CA ALA A 146 -6.85 -7.00 6.43
C ALA A 146 -7.24 -8.05 7.49
N LYS A 147 -8.52 -8.09 7.93
CA LYS A 147 -9.02 -9.06 8.93
C LYS A 147 -8.12 -9.17 10.17
N GLY A 148 -7.62 -8.04 10.66
CA GLY A 148 -6.73 -7.94 11.82
C GLY A 148 -5.23 -8.11 11.51
N GLN A 149 -4.84 -8.34 10.26
CA GLN A 149 -3.44 -8.31 9.83
C GLN A 149 -2.94 -6.86 9.77
N GLN A 150 -1.68 -6.64 10.15
CA GLN A 150 -1.01 -5.32 10.06
C GLN A 150 -0.44 -5.10 8.66
N GLN A 151 -1.29 -5.21 7.63
CA GLN A 151 -0.87 -5.11 6.24
C GLN A 151 -1.79 -4.18 5.44
N PHE A 152 -1.19 -3.46 4.49
CA PHE A 152 -1.88 -2.55 3.60
C PHE A 152 -2.15 -3.23 2.26
N PHE A 153 -3.42 -3.46 1.93
CA PHE A 153 -3.88 -4.28 0.81
C PHE A 153 -4.37 -3.47 -0.39
N LEU A 154 -4.66 -2.18 -0.21
CA LEU A 154 -5.22 -1.34 -1.27
C LEU A 154 -4.18 -0.89 -2.32
N GLY A 155 -2.91 -1.27 -2.13
CA GLY A 155 -1.83 -1.04 -3.07
C GLY A 155 -1.25 0.39 -3.04
N GLN A 156 -0.09 0.54 -3.67
CA GLN A 156 0.67 1.79 -3.62
C GLN A 156 -0.10 3.03 -4.10
N PRO A 157 -0.91 3.02 -5.19
CA PRO A 157 -1.64 4.21 -5.61
C PRO A 157 -2.57 4.74 -4.52
N VAL A 158 -3.28 3.87 -3.80
CA VAL A 158 -4.19 4.27 -2.72
C VAL A 158 -3.43 4.84 -1.54
N TYR A 159 -2.24 4.30 -1.23
CA TYR A 159 -1.35 4.91 -0.25
C TYR A 159 -1.03 6.38 -0.59
N TYR A 160 -0.74 6.69 -1.86
CA TYR A 160 -0.50 8.07 -2.27
C TYR A 160 -1.74 8.96 -2.15
N ARG A 161 -2.95 8.44 -2.42
CA ARG A 161 -4.20 9.18 -2.15
C ARG A 161 -4.31 9.54 -0.66
N ILE A 162 -4.09 8.57 0.24
CA ILE A 162 -4.09 8.81 1.69
C ILE A 162 -3.04 9.85 2.08
N TYR A 163 -1.83 9.75 1.55
CA TYR A 163 -0.76 10.69 1.87
C TYR A 163 -1.03 12.11 1.34
N ALA A 164 -1.76 12.25 0.24
CA ALA A 164 -2.15 13.56 -0.27
C ALA A 164 -3.05 14.33 0.71
N GLU A 165 -3.91 13.60 1.43
CA GLU A 165 -4.89 14.12 2.40
C GLU A 165 -4.52 13.79 3.84
N ARG A 166 -3.23 13.55 4.10
CA ARG A 166 -2.69 13.10 5.40
C ARG A 166 -3.15 13.91 6.63
N HIS A 167 -3.47 15.20 6.46
CA HIS A 167 -3.96 16.05 7.54
C HIS A 167 -5.42 15.77 7.94
N HIS A 168 -6.17 15.03 7.12
CA HIS A 168 -7.56 14.61 7.37
C HIS A 168 -7.66 13.18 7.90
N VAL A 169 -6.53 12.46 7.97
CA VAL A 169 -6.48 11.12 8.54
C VAL A 169 -6.66 11.22 10.06
N GLN A 170 -7.52 10.38 10.62
CA GLN A 170 -7.70 10.27 12.07
C GLN A 170 -6.39 9.84 12.73
N GLN A 171 -6.09 10.44 13.88
CA GLN A 171 -4.80 10.28 14.55
C GLN A 171 -4.79 9.06 15.47
N ASP A 172 -5.19 7.90 14.94
CA ASP A 172 -5.11 6.64 15.67
C ASP A 172 -3.74 5.99 15.46
N GLU A 173 -3.10 5.55 16.56
CA GLU A 173 -1.73 5.03 16.52
C GLU A 173 -1.59 3.80 15.63
N ALA A 174 -2.61 2.95 15.57
CA ALA A 174 -2.59 1.70 14.81
C ALA A 174 -2.54 1.98 13.29
N SER A 175 -3.45 2.82 12.79
CA SER A 175 -3.50 3.16 11.36
C SER A 175 -2.29 3.98 10.94
N ILE A 176 -1.84 4.94 11.76
CA ILE A 176 -0.62 5.70 11.42
C ILE A 176 0.61 4.78 11.42
N SER A 177 0.71 3.83 12.35
CA SER A 177 1.79 2.84 12.35
C SER A 177 1.76 1.96 11.10
N LEU A 178 0.57 1.52 10.69
CA LEU A 178 0.37 0.77 9.46
C LEU A 178 0.80 1.59 8.23
N LEU A 179 0.42 2.87 8.17
CA LEU A 179 0.77 3.77 7.07
C LEU A 179 2.27 4.07 7.02
N LEU A 180 2.92 4.33 8.17
CA LEU A 180 4.37 4.51 8.25
C LEU A 180 5.11 3.24 7.81
N HIS A 181 4.71 2.09 8.34
CA HIS A 181 5.30 0.81 7.97
C HIS A 181 5.14 0.55 6.46
N SER A 182 3.97 0.82 5.90
CA SER A 182 3.73 0.68 4.46
C SER A 182 4.61 1.62 3.62
N ALA A 183 4.78 2.87 4.06
CA ALA A 183 5.66 3.83 3.40
C ALA A 183 7.12 3.37 3.35
N VAL A 184 7.61 2.92 4.51
CA VAL A 184 9.02 2.61 4.74
C VAL A 184 9.39 1.23 4.22
N TYR A 185 8.54 0.23 4.42
CA TYR A 185 8.87 -1.18 4.20
C TYR A 185 8.24 -1.80 2.94
N LEU A 186 7.09 -1.30 2.50
CA LEU A 186 6.39 -1.84 1.32
C LEU A 186 6.64 -0.99 0.06
N PHE A 187 6.44 0.32 0.15
CA PHE A 187 6.27 1.14 -1.05
C PHE A 187 7.43 2.05 -1.40
N TYR A 188 8.41 2.24 -0.49
CA TYR A 188 9.43 3.28 -0.63
C TYR A 188 8.80 4.63 -1.03
N ALA A 189 7.90 5.11 -0.18
CA ALA A 189 7.03 6.26 -0.41
C ALA A 189 7.25 7.37 0.65
N PRO A 190 6.72 8.59 0.44
CA PRO A 190 6.69 9.62 1.48
C PRO A 190 6.12 9.10 2.79
N GLY A 191 6.66 9.51 3.93
CA GLY A 191 6.26 8.98 5.24
C GLY A 191 6.66 9.83 6.43
N LEU A 192 7.38 10.94 6.24
CA LEU A 192 7.85 11.77 7.37
C LEU A 192 6.70 12.39 8.16
N TYR A 193 5.57 12.70 7.51
CA TYR A 193 4.40 13.18 8.22
C TYR A 193 3.92 12.16 9.27
N TRP A 194 3.89 10.87 8.94
CA TRP A 194 3.51 9.81 9.89
C TRP A 194 4.51 9.68 11.04
N VAL A 195 5.79 9.85 10.77
CA VAL A 195 6.83 9.89 11.81
C VAL A 195 6.56 11.02 12.81
N LEU A 196 6.07 12.17 12.35
CA LEU A 196 5.74 13.29 13.24
C LEU A 196 4.52 13.02 14.13
N GLN A 197 3.59 12.17 13.71
CA GLN A 197 2.36 11.87 14.46
C GLN A 197 2.50 10.71 15.44
N LEU A 198 3.51 9.85 15.27
CA LEU A 198 3.70 8.68 16.13
C LEU A 198 4.59 8.98 17.35
N PRO A 199 4.33 8.28 18.49
CA PRO A 199 5.30 8.18 19.57
C PRO A 199 6.62 7.56 19.08
N GLU A 200 7.73 7.99 19.69
CA GLU A 200 9.07 7.58 19.26
C GLU A 200 9.28 6.06 19.33
N ARG A 201 8.59 5.35 20.23
CA ARG A 201 8.62 3.88 20.34
C ARG A 201 8.15 3.18 19.06
N LEU A 202 7.11 3.72 18.41
CA LEU A 202 6.51 3.09 17.23
C LEU A 202 7.32 3.43 15.97
N VAL A 203 7.83 4.65 15.89
CA VAL A 203 8.83 5.03 14.88
C VAL A 203 10.07 4.13 14.99
N ALA A 204 10.57 3.93 16.21
CA ALA A 204 11.74 3.09 16.46
C ALA A 204 11.54 1.67 15.97
N LYS A 205 10.39 1.06 16.27
CA LYS A 205 10.06 -0.29 15.81
C LYS A 205 10.13 -0.41 14.28
N THR A 206 9.54 0.52 13.53
CA THR A 206 9.56 0.49 12.05
C THR A 206 10.96 0.62 11.47
N PHE A 207 11.79 1.53 12.00
CA PHE A 207 13.14 1.72 11.49
C PHE A 207 14.13 0.65 11.98
N ALA A 208 13.92 0.08 13.17
CA ALA A 208 14.66 -1.07 13.65
C ALA A 208 14.38 -2.29 12.75
N GLU A 209 13.13 -2.54 12.38
CA GLU A 209 12.77 -3.60 11.44
C GLU A 209 13.46 -3.42 10.08
N LEU A 210 13.47 -2.19 9.53
CA LEU A 210 14.19 -1.92 8.28
C LEU A 210 15.72 -2.08 8.41
N TYR A 211 16.30 -1.80 9.59
CA TYR A 211 17.72 -2.02 9.85
C TYR A 211 18.07 -3.52 9.94
N LEU A 212 17.23 -4.30 10.62
CA LEU A 212 17.40 -5.74 10.84
C LEU A 212 17.05 -6.57 9.61
N HIS A 213 16.13 -6.08 8.78
CA HIS A 213 15.65 -6.74 7.56
C HIS A 213 15.66 -5.76 6.38
N PRO A 214 16.85 -5.28 5.96
CA PRO A 214 16.96 -4.25 4.94
C PRO A 214 16.48 -4.78 3.59
N LYS A 215 15.66 -3.97 2.92
CA LYS A 215 15.10 -4.27 1.60
C LYS A 215 15.53 -3.23 0.58
N SER A 216 15.89 -3.62 -0.63
CA SER A 216 16.13 -2.67 -1.72
C SER A 216 14.82 -2.36 -2.47
N PRO A 217 14.44 -1.09 -2.70
CA PRO A 217 15.20 0.15 -2.45
C PRO A 217 14.94 0.79 -1.07
N ASN A 218 14.09 0.20 -0.24
CA ASN A 218 13.60 0.73 1.03
C ASN A 218 14.69 1.12 2.03
N ILE A 219 15.87 0.50 1.99
CA ILE A 219 17.03 0.84 2.82
C ILE A 219 17.44 2.32 2.68
N HIS A 220 17.13 2.95 1.55
CA HIS A 220 17.32 4.38 1.37
C HIS A 220 16.44 5.23 2.29
N CYS A 221 15.28 4.75 2.75
CA CYS A 221 14.51 5.42 3.81
C CYS A 221 15.31 5.52 5.10
N LEU A 222 15.98 4.43 5.51
CA LEU A 222 16.81 4.43 6.72
C LEU A 222 18.00 5.37 6.58
N MET A 223 18.71 5.34 5.45
CA MET A 223 19.83 6.26 5.20
C MET A 223 19.40 7.72 5.27
N ARG A 224 18.28 8.06 4.62
CA ARG A 224 17.79 9.44 4.58
C ARG A 224 17.28 9.89 5.95
N MET A 225 16.59 9.00 6.66
CA MET A 225 16.19 9.25 8.05
C MET A 225 17.43 9.46 8.93
N ALA A 226 18.47 8.65 8.76
CA ALA A 226 19.70 8.81 9.54
C ALA A 226 20.33 10.20 9.38
N ILE A 227 20.39 10.69 8.14
CA ILE A 227 20.85 12.06 7.85
C ILE A 227 19.99 13.12 8.54
N LEU A 228 18.65 12.99 8.52
CA LEU A 228 17.75 13.94 9.20
C LEU A 228 17.86 13.87 10.73
N LEU A 229 18.18 12.71 11.30
CA LEU A 229 18.36 12.53 12.74
C LEU A 229 19.74 13.02 13.22
N GLY A 230 20.62 13.43 12.30
CA GLY A 230 21.89 14.09 12.61
C GLY A 230 23.09 13.14 12.70
N ALA A 231 24.22 13.71 13.15
CA ALA A 231 25.52 13.05 13.16
C ALA A 231 25.54 11.81 14.07
N GLU A 232 25.02 11.92 15.29
CA GLU A 232 25.00 10.82 16.28
C GLU A 232 24.42 9.52 15.70
N PHE A 233 23.20 9.59 15.13
CA PHE A 233 22.57 8.40 14.58
C PHE A 233 23.20 7.97 13.26
N SER A 234 23.64 8.92 12.43
CA SER A 234 24.32 8.60 11.17
C SER A 234 25.62 7.83 11.39
N GLU A 235 26.44 8.27 12.35
CA GLU A 235 27.67 7.61 12.76
C GLU A 235 27.38 6.23 13.32
N TRP A 236 26.40 6.12 14.24
CA TRP A 236 26.01 4.83 14.80
C TRP A 236 25.60 3.80 13.74
N VAL A 237 24.79 4.20 12.75
CA VAL A 237 24.39 3.31 11.64
C VAL A 237 25.63 2.93 10.81
N TYR A 238 26.46 3.91 10.47
CA TYR A 238 27.62 3.69 9.61
C TYR A 238 28.69 2.82 10.26
N GLU A 239 28.98 2.98 11.55
CA GLU A 239 29.96 2.16 12.27
C GLU A 239 29.60 0.68 12.19
N ARG A 240 28.33 0.34 12.45
CA ARG A 240 27.86 -1.05 12.37
C ARG A 240 27.87 -1.61 10.95
N TRP A 241 27.51 -0.79 9.97
CA TRP A 241 27.60 -1.14 8.55
C TRP A 241 29.04 -1.28 8.08
N HIS A 242 29.94 -0.45 8.59
CA HIS A 242 31.37 -0.47 8.32
C HIS A 242 32.00 -1.74 8.91
N GLU A 243 31.70 -2.08 10.16
CA GLU A 243 32.13 -3.33 10.78
C GLU A 243 31.77 -4.54 9.90
N LYS A 244 30.53 -4.58 9.40
CA LYS A 244 30.02 -5.65 8.56
C LYS A 244 30.64 -5.69 7.17
N TRP A 245 30.71 -4.57 6.46
CA TRP A 245 31.00 -4.56 5.02
C TRP A 245 32.38 -4.04 4.64
N GLN A 246 33.19 -3.47 5.53
CA GLN A 246 34.50 -2.92 5.17
C GLN A 246 35.46 -3.95 4.54
N ARG A 247 35.34 -5.22 4.93
CA ARG A 247 36.16 -6.33 4.40
C ARG A 247 35.46 -7.10 3.28
N HIS A 248 34.23 -6.75 2.95
CA HIS A 248 33.49 -7.41 1.89
C HIS A 248 34.08 -7.00 0.53
N PRO A 249 34.43 -7.92 -0.38
CA PRO A 249 35.03 -7.58 -1.67
C PRO A 249 34.16 -6.64 -2.52
N GLN A 250 32.83 -6.76 -2.37
CA GLN A 250 31.84 -5.94 -3.07
C GLN A 250 30.72 -5.51 -2.11
N PRO A 251 30.93 -4.47 -1.28
CA PRO A 251 29.89 -3.98 -0.37
C PRO A 251 28.64 -3.55 -1.13
N PRO A 252 27.44 -3.64 -0.52
CA PRO A 252 26.22 -3.10 -1.14
C PRO A 252 26.38 -1.63 -1.54
N SER A 253 25.79 -1.22 -2.67
CA SER A 253 25.94 0.15 -3.20
C SER A 253 25.45 1.24 -2.24
N PHE A 254 24.46 0.92 -1.38
CA PHE A 254 23.94 1.84 -0.39
C PHE A 254 24.98 2.20 0.68
N TYR A 255 25.91 1.30 1.00
CA TYR A 255 26.98 1.55 1.97
C TYR A 255 27.88 2.71 1.52
N TRP A 256 28.35 2.68 0.26
CA TRP A 256 29.14 3.78 -0.32
C TRP A 256 28.34 5.06 -0.49
N THR A 257 27.07 4.93 -0.85
CA THR A 257 26.16 6.07 -0.95
C THR A 257 26.00 6.76 0.41
N PHE A 258 25.84 5.99 1.49
CA PHE A 258 25.68 6.52 2.83
C PHE A 258 26.96 7.20 3.33
N LYS A 259 28.13 6.57 3.12
CA LYS A 259 29.43 7.17 3.40
C LYS A 259 29.59 8.56 2.77
N LYS A 260 29.20 8.70 1.49
CA LYS A 260 29.24 9.98 0.76
C LYS A 260 28.22 11.00 1.29
N MET A 261 27.07 10.55 1.81
CA MET A 261 26.10 11.45 2.44
C MET A 261 26.64 12.00 3.75
N MET A 262 27.25 11.14 4.58
CA MET A 262 27.83 11.53 5.87
C MET A 262 28.96 12.54 5.77
N SER A 263 29.81 12.45 4.74
CA SER A 263 30.91 13.39 4.55
C SER A 263 30.48 14.85 4.34
N ARG A 264 29.17 15.10 4.18
CA ARG A 264 28.55 16.41 4.01
C ARG A 264 27.78 16.88 5.25
N LEU A 265 27.61 16.03 6.26
CA LEU A 265 26.91 16.39 7.50
C LEU A 265 27.62 17.58 8.19
N GLY A 266 26.83 18.48 8.78
CA GLY A 266 27.32 19.71 9.40
C GLY A 266 27.76 20.81 8.43
N GLN A 267 27.94 20.50 7.14
CA GLN A 267 28.36 21.47 6.11
C GLN A 267 27.17 21.99 5.27
N VAL A 268 26.15 21.15 5.10
CA VAL A 268 25.00 21.41 4.23
C VAL A 268 23.73 21.03 4.99
N ASP A 269 22.62 21.72 4.70
CA ASP A 269 21.28 21.38 5.18
C ASP A 269 21.00 19.88 4.96
N SER A 270 20.57 19.19 6.02
CA SER A 270 20.38 17.73 6.02
C SER A 270 19.35 17.29 4.98
N ARG A 271 18.35 18.13 4.66
CA ARG A 271 17.30 17.86 3.68
C ARG A 271 17.88 17.79 2.27
N LEU A 272 18.90 18.59 1.97
CA LEU A 272 19.62 18.55 0.69
C LEU A 272 20.47 17.28 0.57
N ILE A 273 21.08 16.84 1.68
CA ILE A 273 21.85 15.60 1.74
C ILE A 273 20.92 14.39 1.55
N ALA A 274 19.79 14.36 2.28
CA ALA A 274 18.80 13.29 2.24
C ALA A 274 18.14 13.15 0.85
N THR A 275 17.79 14.27 0.20
CA THR A 275 17.24 14.25 -1.16
C THR A 275 18.31 14.12 -2.24
N ARG A 276 19.60 14.17 -1.86
CA ARG A 276 20.78 14.10 -2.75
C ARG A 276 20.74 15.16 -3.85
N THR A 277 20.36 16.38 -3.47
CA THR A 277 20.21 17.51 -4.38
C THR A 277 21.11 18.70 -3.99
N THR A 278 21.06 19.76 -4.78
CA THR A 278 21.66 21.07 -4.50
C THR A 278 20.59 22.15 -4.41
N THR A 279 20.92 23.31 -3.82
CA THR A 279 20.03 24.47 -3.74
C THR A 279 19.66 25.04 -5.12
N THR A 280 20.56 24.91 -6.09
CA THR A 280 20.40 25.38 -7.48
C THR A 280 19.63 24.41 -8.36
N ALA A 281 19.40 23.19 -7.91
CA ALA A 281 18.61 22.22 -8.67
C ALA A 281 17.18 22.70 -8.84
N GLN A 282 16.60 22.39 -9.99
CA GLN A 282 15.20 22.65 -10.28
C GLN A 282 14.39 21.36 -10.15
N LEU A 283 13.25 21.45 -9.47
CA LEU A 283 12.29 20.38 -9.34
C LEU A 283 11.12 20.67 -10.29
N ASN A 284 10.82 19.74 -11.19
CA ASN A 284 9.62 19.84 -12.01
C ASN A 284 8.41 19.47 -11.15
N VAL A 285 7.63 20.49 -10.77
CA VAL A 285 6.38 20.29 -10.05
C VAL A 285 5.27 20.48 -11.07
N HIS A 286 4.93 19.37 -11.73
CA HIS A 286 4.02 19.29 -12.86
C HIS A 286 2.80 20.23 -12.68
N SER A 287 2.43 20.96 -13.73
CA SER A 287 1.42 22.05 -13.81
C SER A 287 1.80 23.44 -13.28
N GLU A 288 2.82 23.60 -12.41
CA GLU A 288 3.27 24.93 -11.94
C GLU A 288 4.65 25.34 -12.47
N GLY A 289 5.24 24.51 -13.32
CA GLY A 289 6.57 24.73 -13.89
C GLY A 289 7.68 24.17 -13.01
N THR A 290 8.86 24.78 -13.11
CA THR A 290 10.03 24.39 -12.33
C THR A 290 10.18 25.29 -11.11
N VAL A 291 10.38 24.67 -9.95
CA VAL A 291 10.64 25.38 -8.68
C VAL A 291 12.06 25.08 -8.24
N THR A 292 12.78 26.09 -7.73
CA THR A 292 14.14 25.86 -7.22
C THR A 292 14.08 25.12 -5.89
N VAL A 293 15.03 24.21 -5.66
CA VAL A 293 15.12 23.51 -4.37
C VAL A 293 15.32 24.50 -3.22
N LYS A 294 16.10 25.56 -3.42
CA LYS A 294 16.27 26.62 -2.41
C LYS A 294 14.92 27.16 -1.93
N GLU A 295 14.01 27.47 -2.85
CA GLU A 295 12.67 27.95 -2.50
C GLU A 295 11.88 26.93 -1.67
N LEU A 296 11.94 25.63 -2.02
CA LEU A 296 11.25 24.57 -1.28
C LEU A 296 11.81 24.37 0.13
N VAL A 297 13.13 24.52 0.29
CA VAL A 297 13.83 24.45 1.57
C VAL A 297 13.47 25.63 2.46
N ASP A 298 13.37 26.83 1.88
CA ASP A 298 13.02 28.07 2.59
C ASP A 298 11.51 28.16 2.92
N LYS A 299 10.64 27.47 2.15
CA LYS A 299 9.18 27.48 2.31
C LYS A 299 8.59 26.06 2.48
N PRO A 300 8.74 25.41 3.66
CA PRO A 300 8.27 24.04 3.89
C PRO A 300 6.76 23.84 3.64
N LYS A 301 5.92 24.84 3.93
CA LYS A 301 4.47 24.77 3.66
C LYS A 301 4.18 24.63 2.16
N GLN A 302 4.89 25.39 1.32
CA GLN A 302 4.74 25.29 -0.13
C GLN A 302 5.20 23.91 -0.63
N ALA A 303 6.29 23.37 -0.07
CA ALA A 303 6.71 21.99 -0.36
C ALA A 303 5.64 20.96 0.04
N ALA A 304 4.94 21.16 1.16
CA ALA A 304 3.84 20.29 1.61
C ALA A 304 2.61 20.35 0.68
N ASP A 305 2.30 21.51 0.13
CA ASP A 305 1.21 21.68 -0.85
C ASP A 305 1.56 21.00 -2.19
N TYR A 306 2.80 21.18 -2.64
CA TYR A 306 3.33 20.47 -3.80
C TYR A 306 3.33 18.95 -3.62
N LEU A 307 3.69 18.49 -2.43
CA LEU A 307 3.67 17.08 -2.08
C LEU A 307 2.27 16.49 -2.21
N SER A 308 1.25 17.14 -1.66
CA SER A 308 -0.14 16.69 -1.78
C SER A 308 -0.57 16.55 -3.23
N ARG A 309 -0.24 17.53 -4.07
CA ARG A 309 -0.56 17.50 -5.50
C ARG A 309 0.18 16.40 -6.25
N ALA A 310 1.47 16.24 -6.01
CA ALA A 310 2.26 15.16 -6.59
C ALA A 310 1.68 13.78 -6.21
N CYS A 311 1.26 13.61 -4.95
CA CYS A 311 0.62 12.38 -4.49
C CYS A 311 -0.72 12.09 -5.22
N ILE A 312 -1.58 13.09 -5.42
CA ILE A 312 -2.82 12.91 -6.21
C ILE A 312 -2.51 12.48 -7.64
N ARG A 313 -1.50 13.07 -8.28
CA ARG A 313 -1.09 12.70 -9.65
C ARG A 313 -0.56 11.28 -9.72
N ILE A 314 0.23 10.85 -8.73
CA ILE A 314 0.70 9.45 -8.64
C ILE A 314 -0.48 8.50 -8.48
N PHE A 315 -1.47 8.84 -7.65
CA PHE A 315 -2.70 8.07 -7.53
C PHE A 315 -3.47 7.98 -8.87
N GLN A 316 -3.46 9.05 -9.67
CA GLN A 316 -4.04 9.10 -11.02
C GLN A 316 -3.22 8.36 -12.09
N GLY A 317 -2.05 7.81 -11.74
CA GLY A 317 -1.23 6.97 -12.63
C GLY A 317 0.12 7.55 -13.03
N GLU A 318 0.46 8.78 -12.61
CA GLU A 318 1.73 9.43 -12.95
C GLU A 318 2.89 8.95 -12.07
N SER A 319 3.30 7.69 -12.25
CA SER A 319 4.32 7.02 -11.43
C SER A 319 5.71 7.68 -11.46
N ILE A 320 6.03 8.46 -12.51
CA ILE A 320 7.29 9.20 -12.63
C ILE A 320 7.49 10.22 -11.51
N LEU A 321 6.41 10.71 -10.90
CA LEU A 321 6.45 11.71 -9.84
C LEU A 321 6.80 11.13 -8.46
N ARG A 322 6.93 9.80 -8.30
CA ARG A 322 7.24 9.16 -7.01
C ARG A 322 8.53 9.69 -6.37
N ALA A 323 9.57 9.91 -7.17
CA ALA A 323 10.82 10.49 -6.68
C ALA A 323 10.66 11.95 -6.24
N THR A 324 9.92 12.74 -7.01
CA THR A 324 9.55 14.12 -6.69
C THR A 324 8.78 14.19 -5.38
N ALA A 325 7.74 13.36 -5.20
CA ALA A 325 6.96 13.29 -3.97
C ALA A 325 7.84 12.94 -2.77
N ARG A 326 8.72 11.93 -2.87
CA ARG A 326 9.66 11.65 -1.78
C ARG A 326 10.50 12.87 -1.44
N ASN A 327 11.08 13.56 -2.43
CA ASN A 327 11.93 14.72 -2.16
C ASN A 327 11.15 15.89 -1.52
N LEU A 328 9.94 16.15 -1.99
CA LEU A 328 9.04 17.15 -1.39
C LEU A 328 8.72 16.84 0.07
N ASP A 329 8.58 15.56 0.43
CA ASP A 329 8.39 15.13 1.83
C ASP A 329 9.53 15.56 2.76
N TYR A 330 10.79 15.39 2.32
CA TYR A 330 11.96 15.85 3.07
C TYR A 330 12.03 17.37 3.19
N PHE A 331 11.64 18.12 2.15
CA PHE A 331 11.61 19.59 2.24
C PHE A 331 10.49 20.08 3.14
N ALA A 332 9.33 19.42 3.11
CA ALA A 332 8.16 19.76 3.90
C ALA A 332 8.32 19.48 5.40
N TYR A 333 8.92 18.34 5.78
CA TYR A 333 8.92 17.87 7.17
C TYR A 333 10.30 17.63 7.77
N GLY A 334 11.38 17.71 6.98
CA GLY A 334 12.72 17.36 7.46
C GLY A 334 13.17 18.19 8.68
N LEU A 335 12.86 19.49 8.71
CA LEU A 335 13.19 20.36 9.84
C LEU A 335 12.44 19.96 11.12
N GLU A 336 11.22 19.45 10.98
CA GLU A 336 10.39 19.04 12.12
C GLU A 336 10.86 17.69 12.68
N ILE A 337 11.44 16.84 11.83
CA ILE A 337 12.12 15.62 12.23
C ILE A 337 13.40 15.94 13.01
N GLU A 338 14.20 16.91 12.54
CA GLU A 338 15.42 17.35 13.24
C GLU A 338 15.12 17.80 14.68
N LYS A 339 14.00 18.50 14.91
CA LYS A 339 13.56 18.91 16.25
C LYS A 339 13.25 17.73 17.18
N LYS A 340 12.93 16.55 16.63
CA LYS A 340 12.69 15.32 17.39
C LYS A 340 13.88 14.35 17.39
N SER A 341 15.00 14.73 16.75
CA SER A 341 16.14 13.86 16.46
C SER A 341 16.63 13.08 17.66
N ALA A 342 17.05 13.76 18.74
CA ALA A 342 17.60 13.12 19.93
C ALA A 342 16.69 12.02 20.53
N ARG A 343 15.37 12.26 20.57
CA ARG A 343 14.41 11.29 21.12
C ARG A 343 14.22 10.09 20.21
N ILE A 344 14.09 10.33 18.90
CA ILE A 344 13.92 9.27 17.90
C ILE A 344 15.21 8.43 17.81
N THR A 345 16.38 9.06 17.76
CA THR A 345 17.70 8.40 17.77
C THR A 345 17.83 7.46 18.95
N LYS A 346 17.59 7.97 20.17
CA LYS A 346 17.66 7.16 21.39
C LYS A 346 16.68 5.99 21.35
N ALA A 347 15.47 6.19 20.83
CA ALA A 347 14.47 5.14 20.73
C ALA A 347 14.88 4.06 19.71
N ILE A 348 15.37 4.44 18.52
CA ILE A 348 15.82 3.47 17.50
C ILE A 348 17.02 2.66 17.99
N ILE A 349 18.05 3.32 18.55
CA ILE A 349 19.24 2.63 19.07
C ILE A 349 18.85 1.64 20.17
N LYS A 350 17.95 2.05 21.07
CA LYS A 350 17.44 1.18 22.14
C LYS A 350 16.68 -0.02 21.58
N GLU A 351 15.82 0.19 20.58
CA GLU A 351 15.02 -0.88 19.96
C GLU A 351 15.90 -1.91 19.23
N ILE A 352 16.96 -1.45 18.56
CA ILE A 352 17.89 -2.35 17.87
C ILE A 352 18.79 -3.09 18.87
N GLY A 353 19.29 -2.39 19.90
CA GLY A 353 20.20 -2.95 20.89
C GLY A 353 21.49 -3.48 20.26
N ASP A 354 21.91 -4.69 20.64
CA ASP A 354 23.16 -5.31 20.16
C ASP A 354 22.98 -6.12 18.87
N GLN A 355 21.78 -6.09 18.27
CA GLN A 355 21.51 -6.83 17.04
C GLN A 355 22.27 -6.26 15.84
N LYS A 356 22.80 -7.15 14.99
CA LYS A 356 23.57 -6.76 13.80
C LYS A 356 22.65 -6.39 12.64
N ALA A 357 23.14 -5.51 11.75
CA ALA A 357 22.46 -5.18 10.50
C ALA A 357 22.17 -6.45 9.69
N GLY A 358 20.95 -6.54 9.15
CA GLY A 358 20.55 -7.64 8.29
C GLY A 358 21.30 -7.67 6.95
N ASP A 359 21.18 -8.79 6.25
CA ASP A 359 21.56 -8.85 4.83
C ASP A 359 20.48 -8.23 3.97
N LEU A 360 20.90 -7.61 2.86
CA LEU A 360 19.98 -6.96 1.94
C LEU A 360 19.12 -8.02 1.26
N GLY A 361 17.84 -8.08 1.64
CA GLY A 361 16.84 -8.86 0.95
C GLY A 361 16.42 -8.18 -0.36
N GLU A 362 16.13 -8.98 -1.37
CA GLU A 362 15.37 -8.50 -2.52
C GLU A 362 13.92 -8.26 -2.09
N VAL A 363 13.35 -7.11 -2.49
CA VAL A 363 11.89 -7.00 -2.52
C VAL A 363 11.45 -7.94 -3.62
N VAL A 364 10.68 -8.97 -3.27
CA VAL A 364 9.92 -9.72 -4.27
C VAL A 364 8.95 -8.70 -4.87
N GLU A 365 9.31 -8.13 -6.02
CA GLU A 365 8.47 -7.18 -6.75
C GLU A 365 7.20 -7.93 -7.16
N GLU A 366 6.10 -7.68 -6.44
CA GLU A 366 4.76 -8.11 -6.86
C GLU A 366 4.31 -7.44 -8.19
N ASP A 367 5.11 -6.50 -8.73
CA ASP A 367 4.78 -5.66 -9.89
C ASP A 367 5.52 -6.03 -11.20
N LYS A 368 6.22 -7.18 -11.29
CA LYS A 368 6.83 -7.67 -12.55
C LYS A 368 6.17 -8.93 -13.14
N LEU A 369 4.84 -8.94 -13.21
CA LEU A 369 4.11 -9.82 -14.12
C LEU A 369 3.29 -8.97 -15.09
N VAL A 370 3.96 -8.54 -16.16
CA VAL A 370 3.32 -8.03 -17.40
C VAL A 370 2.60 -9.17 -18.10
#